data_AF-A0A7S0VRV5-F1
#
_entry.id   AF-A0A7S0VRV5-F1
#
_cell.length_a   1.000
_cell.length_b   1.000
_cell.length_c   1.000
_cell.angle_alpha   90.00
_cell.angle_beta   90.00
_cell.angle_gamma   90.00
#
_symmetry.space_group_name_H-M   'P 1'
#
loop_
_entity.id
_entity.type
_entity.pdbx_description
1 polymer ?
#
loop_
_entity_poly.entity_id
_entity_poly.type
_entity_poly.pdbx_seq_one_letter_code
_entity_poly.pdbx_strand_id
1 'polypeptide(L)'
;DGSLRDAAFSFPGFVRVASAGSEVEIALDGNQLATFHTMHVSNPLLFLRAPVITSEGELEFELAPDTAGVSRVSFQLLADAGTGESVGPDPAAPTYNFTVVALPVNSAPSFRLPWRAACVEAGGECPCSTLGAGGSTFCGLVQ
;
A
#
# COMPACT_ATOMS: atom_id res chain seq x y z
N ASP A 1 -14.32 10.35 2.86
CA ASP A 1 -13.33 10.20 3.95
C ASP A 1 -12.19 9.33 3.44
N GLY A 2 -11.24 9.93 2.72
CA GLY A 2 -10.14 9.24 2.02
C GLY A 2 -9.06 8.68 2.94
N SER A 3 -9.46 8.05 4.05
CA SER A 3 -8.57 7.35 4.94
C SER A 3 -8.18 6.06 4.24
N LEU A 4 -6.92 5.94 3.84
CA LEU A 4 -6.28 4.70 3.38
C LEU A 4 -6.22 3.73 4.56
N ARG A 5 -7.38 3.30 5.08
CA ARG A 5 -7.46 2.54 6.34
C ARG A 5 -6.86 1.15 6.19
N ASP A 6 -6.90 0.59 4.99
CA ASP A 6 -6.31 -0.69 4.65
C ASP A 6 -5.92 -0.63 3.17
N ALA A 7 -4.72 -0.14 2.86
CA ALA A 7 -4.24 -0.08 1.48
C ALA A 7 -3.38 -1.32 1.20
N ALA A 8 -4.06 -2.45 0.96
CA ALA A 8 -3.43 -3.61 0.35
C ALA A 8 -3.14 -3.30 -1.13
N PHE A 9 -1.91 -3.55 -1.55
CA PHE A 9 -1.46 -3.36 -2.93
C PHE A 9 -1.03 -4.70 -3.53
N SER A 10 -1.45 -4.93 -4.77
CA SER A 10 -1.08 -6.08 -5.58
C SER A 10 -0.64 -5.59 -6.97
N PHE A 11 0.49 -6.12 -7.43
CA PHE A 11 1.07 -5.83 -8.74
C PHE A 11 1.32 -7.15 -9.47
N PRO A 12 0.33 -7.65 -10.23
CA PRO A 12 0.49 -8.89 -10.98
C PRO A 12 1.53 -8.74 -12.08
N GLY A 13 2.34 -9.79 -12.29
CA GLY A 13 3.42 -9.79 -13.28
C GLY A 13 4.56 -8.82 -12.98
N PHE A 14 4.73 -8.44 -11.71
CA PHE A 14 5.83 -7.61 -11.23
C PHE A 14 7.19 -8.22 -11.59
N VAL A 15 7.31 -9.55 -11.48
CA VAL A 15 8.45 -10.30 -12.01
C VAL A 15 7.98 -11.24 -13.12
N ARG A 16 8.80 -11.37 -14.17
CA ARG A 16 8.68 -12.43 -15.17
C ARG A 16 9.90 -13.32 -15.07
N VAL A 17 9.69 -14.59 -14.80
CA VAL A 17 10.77 -15.58 -14.86
C VAL A 17 10.96 -15.92 -16.33
N ALA A 18 12.08 -15.48 -16.91
CA ALA A 18 12.55 -16.04 -18.16
C ALA A 18 13.19 -17.38 -17.81
N SER A 19 12.69 -18.49 -18.36
CA SER A 19 13.31 -19.79 -18.20
C SER A 19 14.79 -19.69 -18.60
N ALA A 20 15.69 -19.79 -17.64
CA ALA A 20 17.12 -19.74 -17.90
C ALA A 20 17.56 -21.15 -18.34
N GLY A 21 17.43 -21.44 -19.64
CA GLY A 21 17.86 -22.72 -20.19
C GLY A 21 18.13 -22.64 -21.69
N SER A 22 19.20 -23.32 -22.12
CA SER A 22 19.43 -23.66 -23.53
C SER A 22 18.20 -24.37 -24.09
N GLU A 23 17.89 -24.21 -25.38
CA GLU A 23 16.74 -24.83 -26.07
C GLU A 23 16.68 -26.37 -25.90
N VAL A 24 17.75 -27.00 -25.43
CA VAL A 24 17.87 -28.44 -25.17
C VAL A 24 17.34 -28.88 -23.80
N GLU A 25 17.16 -27.99 -22.82
CA GLU A 25 16.47 -28.31 -21.54
C GLU A 25 14.99 -27.92 -21.53
N ILE A 26 14.49 -27.23 -22.55
CA ILE A 26 13.07 -26.85 -22.69
C ILE A 26 12.16 -28.10 -22.81
N ALA A 27 12.74 -29.29 -23.06
CA ALA A 27 11.99 -30.51 -23.33
C ALA A 27 11.80 -31.46 -22.12
N LEU A 28 12.31 -31.17 -20.91
CA LEU A 28 12.15 -32.09 -19.77
C LEU A 28 11.33 -31.57 -18.58
N ASP A 29 11.49 -30.32 -18.12
CA ASP A 29 10.91 -29.90 -16.82
C ASP A 29 9.99 -28.68 -16.94
N GLY A 30 8.80 -28.85 -17.52
CA GLY A 30 7.74 -27.83 -17.56
C GLY A 30 7.19 -27.38 -16.18
N ASN A 31 7.99 -27.48 -15.12
CA ASN A 31 7.59 -27.31 -13.72
C ASN A 31 8.70 -26.69 -12.83
N GLN A 32 9.62 -25.91 -13.41
CA GLN A 32 10.63 -25.19 -12.62
C GLN A 32 9.93 -24.19 -11.67
N LEU A 33 10.03 -24.42 -10.37
CA LEU A 33 9.41 -23.62 -9.32
C LEU A 33 10.36 -22.47 -8.96
N ALA A 34 9.93 -21.24 -9.27
CA ALA A 34 10.61 -20.03 -8.82
C ALA A 34 10.17 -19.68 -7.40
N THR A 35 11.13 -19.50 -6.50
CA THR A 35 10.90 -19.01 -5.13
C THR A 35 11.54 -17.63 -4.98
N PHE A 36 10.80 -16.70 -4.38
CA PHE A 36 11.29 -15.36 -4.08
C PHE A 36 11.47 -15.18 -2.58
N HIS A 37 12.66 -14.74 -2.17
CA HIS A 37 12.97 -14.45 -0.77
C HIS A 37 13.22 -12.96 -0.60
N THR A 38 12.44 -12.31 0.26
CA THR A 38 12.70 -10.93 0.67
C THR A 38 13.91 -10.90 1.59
N MET A 39 14.98 -10.21 1.17
CA MET A 39 16.26 -10.17 1.88
C MET A 39 16.37 -8.97 2.82
N HIS A 40 15.87 -7.81 2.40
CA HIS A 40 15.96 -6.59 3.19
C HIS A 40 14.80 -5.63 2.89
N VAL A 41 14.34 -4.94 3.94
CA VAL A 41 13.37 -3.86 3.87
C VAL A 41 13.94 -2.69 4.67
N SER A 42 14.30 -1.58 4.01
CA SER A 42 15.02 -0.49 4.68
C SER A 42 14.16 0.32 5.65
N ASN A 43 12.84 0.34 5.43
CA ASN A 43 11.87 0.99 6.32
C ASN A 43 10.70 0.03 6.58
N PRO A 44 10.86 -0.93 7.52
CA PRO A 44 9.83 -1.93 7.80
C PRO A 44 8.56 -1.32 8.42
N LEU A 45 8.68 -0.19 9.13
CA LEU A 45 7.54 0.51 9.74
C LEU A 45 6.58 1.14 8.73
N LEU A 46 6.99 1.23 7.45
CA LEU A 46 6.12 1.68 6.36
C LEU A 46 5.03 0.65 6.02
N PHE A 47 5.19 -0.60 6.48
CA PHE A 47 4.33 -1.71 6.08
C PHE A 47 3.60 -2.32 7.27
N LEU A 48 2.30 -2.61 7.08
CA LEU A 48 1.54 -3.49 7.96
C LEU A 48 1.76 -4.96 7.59
N ARG A 49 1.88 -5.25 6.28
CA ARG A 49 2.40 -6.52 5.74
C ARG A 49 3.60 -6.22 4.84
N ALA A 50 4.74 -6.79 5.19
CA ALA A 50 5.97 -6.62 4.42
C ALA A 50 5.80 -7.12 2.97
N PRO A 51 6.57 -6.58 2.02
CA PRO A 51 6.46 -7.00 0.63
C PRO A 51 6.89 -8.45 0.40
N VAL A 52 6.06 -9.18 -0.33
CA VAL A 52 6.27 -10.56 -0.75
C VAL A 52 6.02 -10.66 -2.26
N ILE A 53 6.82 -11.47 -2.94
CA ILE A 53 6.60 -11.82 -4.35
C ILE A 53 6.16 -13.29 -4.39
N THR A 54 5.00 -13.57 -5.00
CA THR A 54 4.47 -14.93 -5.14
C THR A 54 5.24 -15.73 -6.19
N SER A 55 5.05 -17.05 -6.23
CA SER A 55 5.61 -17.93 -7.28
C SER A 55 5.21 -17.52 -8.70
N GLU A 56 4.04 -16.88 -8.84
CA GLU A 56 3.50 -16.38 -10.11
C GLU A 56 4.13 -15.02 -10.50
N GLY A 57 5.00 -14.45 -9.66
CA GLY A 57 5.65 -13.17 -9.88
C GLY A 57 4.78 -11.96 -9.55
N GLU A 58 3.75 -12.13 -8.72
CA GLU A 58 2.92 -11.04 -8.20
C GLU A 58 3.53 -10.44 -6.94
N LEU A 59 3.65 -9.11 -6.88
CA LEU A 59 4.10 -8.40 -5.68
C LEU A 59 2.91 -7.97 -4.83
N GLU A 60 2.91 -8.36 -3.56
CA GLU A 60 1.89 -8.01 -2.59
C GLU A 60 2.50 -7.32 -1.36
N PHE A 61 1.87 -6.25 -0.87
CA PHE A 61 2.19 -5.64 0.41
C PHE A 61 1.01 -4.83 0.96
N GLU A 62 1.09 -4.43 2.21
CA GLU A 62 0.12 -3.52 2.82
C GLU A 62 0.86 -2.39 3.53
N LEU A 63 0.50 -1.15 3.22
CA LEU A 63 1.09 0.02 3.89
C LEU A 63 0.45 0.24 5.26
N ALA A 64 1.24 0.71 6.21
CA ALA A 64 0.72 1.15 7.49
C ALA A 64 -0.15 2.42 7.30
N PRO A 65 -1.29 2.54 8.00
CA PRO A 65 -2.20 3.68 7.86
C PRO A 65 -1.52 4.98 8.27
N ASP A 66 -1.87 6.07 7.58
CA ASP A 66 -1.35 7.42 7.83
C ASP A 66 0.19 7.53 7.82
N THR A 67 0.87 6.59 7.14
CA THR A 67 2.32 6.64 6.96
C THR A 67 2.71 7.15 5.58
N ALA A 68 3.80 7.91 5.55
CA ALA A 68 4.44 8.38 4.33
C ALA A 68 5.94 8.12 4.44
N GLY A 69 6.59 7.87 3.31
CA GLY A 69 8.02 7.62 3.29
C GLY A 69 8.45 6.77 2.11
N VAL A 70 9.71 6.35 2.17
CA VAL A 70 10.35 5.55 1.13
C VAL A 70 10.92 4.30 1.78
N SER A 71 10.75 3.15 1.13
CA SER A 71 11.42 1.90 1.51
C SER A 71 12.07 1.27 0.28
N ARG A 72 13.35 0.93 0.39
CA ARG A 72 14.03 0.06 -0.55
C ARG A 72 13.84 -1.38 -0.07
N VAL A 73 13.39 -2.21 -0.99
CA VAL A 73 13.16 -3.65 -0.76
C VAL A 73 14.10 -4.41 -1.66
N SER A 74 14.76 -5.42 -1.11
CA SER A 74 15.60 -6.34 -1.86
C SER A 74 15.08 -7.77 -1.78
N PHE A 75 15.22 -8.51 -2.87
CA PHE A 75 14.80 -9.90 -2.96
C PHE A 75 15.80 -10.74 -3.74
N GLN A 76 15.82 -12.04 -3.48
CA GLN A 76 16.49 -13.05 -4.30
C GLN A 76 15.46 -13.90 -5.01
N LEU A 77 15.76 -14.23 -6.26
CA LEU A 77 15.06 -15.26 -7.03
C LEU A 77 15.91 -16.53 -6.96
N LEU A 78 15.34 -17.62 -6.48
CA LEU A 78 15.91 -18.95 -6.55
C LEU A 78 15.03 -19.81 -7.45
N ALA A 79 15.63 -20.38 -8.48
CA ALA A 79 15.01 -21.43 -9.27
C ALA A 79 15.41 -22.78 -8.67
N ASP A 80 14.46 -23.70 -8.53
CA ASP A 80 14.81 -25.08 -8.24
C ASP A 80 15.53 -25.71 -9.45
N ALA A 81 16.49 -26.60 -9.16
CA ALA A 81 17.20 -27.36 -10.19
C ALA A 81 16.39 -28.61 -10.61
N GLY A 82 15.06 -28.53 -10.63
CA GLY A 82 14.18 -29.65 -10.97
C GLY A 82 13.92 -30.65 -9.82
N THR A 83 14.24 -30.30 -8.56
CA THR A 83 13.98 -31.18 -7.41
C THR A 83 12.63 -30.93 -6.72
N GLY A 84 11.90 -29.87 -7.10
CA GLY A 84 10.60 -29.52 -6.51
C GLY A 84 10.67 -29.01 -5.07
N GLU A 85 11.87 -28.78 -4.53
CA GLU A 85 12.07 -28.28 -3.18
C GLU A 85 12.33 -26.77 -3.17
N SER A 86 11.68 -26.06 -2.24
CA SER A 86 11.95 -24.63 -2.02
C SER A 86 13.37 -24.47 -1.48
N VAL A 87 14.25 -23.84 -2.26
CA VAL A 87 15.60 -23.52 -1.83
C VAL A 87 15.54 -22.28 -0.91
N GLY A 88 16.21 -22.34 0.23
CA GLY A 88 16.39 -21.17 1.10
C GLY A 88 17.22 -20.07 0.42
N PRO A 89 17.36 -18.87 1.01
CA PRO A 89 18.18 -17.80 0.46
C PRO A 89 19.63 -18.27 0.26
N ASP A 90 20.23 -17.93 -0.88
CA ASP A 90 21.59 -18.31 -1.26
C ASP A 90 22.47 -17.05 -1.32
N PRO A 91 23.58 -16.98 -0.55
CA PRO A 91 24.52 -15.86 -0.60
C PRO A 91 25.12 -15.61 -2.00
N ALA A 92 25.18 -16.63 -2.86
CA ALA A 92 25.69 -16.53 -4.22
C ALA A 92 24.62 -16.10 -5.24
N ALA A 93 23.35 -16.10 -4.87
CA ALA A 93 22.26 -15.73 -5.77
C ALA A 93 22.20 -14.20 -6.01
N PRO A 94 21.83 -13.76 -7.23
CA PRO A 94 21.68 -12.35 -7.52
C PRO A 94 20.56 -11.73 -6.68
N THR A 95 20.84 -10.53 -6.16
CA THR A 95 19.87 -9.74 -5.39
C THR A 95 19.31 -8.62 -6.26
N TYR A 96 17.99 -8.55 -6.32
CA TYR A 96 17.24 -7.52 -7.03
C TYR A 96 16.65 -6.52 -6.05
N ASN A 97 16.41 -5.29 -6.50
CA ASN A 97 15.91 -4.22 -5.64
C ASN A 97 14.78 -3.45 -6.32
N PHE A 98 13.81 -3.02 -5.54
CA PHE A 98 12.82 -2.02 -5.95
C PHE A 98 12.56 -1.02 -4.81
N THR A 99 11.90 0.08 -5.15
CA THR A 99 11.59 1.15 -4.20
C THR A 99 10.09 1.35 -4.10
N VAL A 100 9.57 1.34 -2.87
CA VAL A 100 8.20 1.74 -2.56
C VAL A 100 8.22 3.18 -2.07
N VAL A 101 7.38 4.02 -2.67
CA VAL A 101 7.20 5.43 -2.26
C VAL A 101 5.75 5.61 -1.83
N ALA A 102 5.53 5.79 -0.53
CA ALA A 102 4.23 6.15 0.03
C ALA A 102 4.15 7.68 0.14
N LEU A 103 3.24 8.27 -0.62
CA LEU A 103 3.01 9.72 -0.60
C LEU A 103 2.10 10.09 0.58
N PRO A 104 2.35 11.23 1.25
CA PRO A 104 1.49 11.70 2.32
C PRO A 104 0.09 12.05 1.79
N VAL A 105 -0.95 11.66 2.55
CA VAL A 105 -2.33 12.07 2.26
C VAL A 105 -2.56 13.46 2.81
N ASN A 106 -2.91 14.41 1.94
CA ASN A 106 -3.28 15.75 2.38
C ASN A 106 -4.70 15.74 2.99
N SER A 107 -4.81 15.95 4.31
CA SER A 107 -6.09 16.07 5.00
C SER A 107 -6.51 17.53 5.13
N ALA A 108 -7.77 17.84 4.79
CA ALA A 108 -8.30 19.20 4.93
C ALA A 108 -8.29 19.66 6.40
N PRO A 109 -7.98 20.94 6.68
CA PRO A 109 -8.06 21.46 8.04
C PRO A 109 -9.51 21.39 8.55
N SER A 110 -9.68 21.02 9.82
CA SER A 110 -10.98 21.07 10.50
C SER A 110 -10.83 21.83 11.82
N PHE A 111 -11.88 22.53 12.22
CA PHE A 111 -11.98 23.13 13.55
C PHE A 111 -13.24 22.60 14.24
N ARG A 112 -13.16 22.42 15.57
CA ARG A 112 -14.32 22.21 16.42
C ARG A 112 -14.48 23.41 17.32
N LEU A 113 -15.69 23.99 17.33
CA LEU A 113 -16.00 25.04 18.29
C LEU A 113 -16.11 24.42 19.69
N PRO A 114 -15.44 25.00 20.72
CA PRO A 114 -15.50 24.48 22.10
C PRO A 114 -16.87 24.68 22.74
N TRP A 115 -17.74 25.49 22.13
CA TRP A 115 -19.11 25.74 22.57
C TRP A 115 -20.07 25.43 21.43
N ARG A 116 -21.29 25.06 21.83
CA ARG A 116 -22.41 24.93 20.90
C ARG A 116 -22.92 26.33 20.61
N ALA A 117 -22.89 26.76 19.36
CA ALA A 117 -23.61 27.96 18.95
C ALA A 117 -25.10 27.67 19.04
N ALA A 118 -25.73 28.11 20.12
CA ALA A 118 -27.17 28.11 20.27
C ALA A 118 -27.68 29.52 19.92
N CYS A 119 -28.61 29.61 18.98
CA CYS A 119 -29.39 30.82 18.81
C CYS A 119 -30.30 30.96 20.03
N VAL A 120 -30.19 32.09 20.73
CA VAL A 120 -31.06 32.42 21.86
C VAL A 120 -31.75 33.74 21.53
N GLU A 121 -32.86 33.67 20.80
CA GLU A 121 -33.76 34.82 20.71
C GLU A 121 -34.85 34.66 21.77
N ALA A 122 -35.14 35.74 22.50
CA ALA A 122 -36.31 35.83 23.36
C ALA A 122 -37.58 35.96 22.49
N GLY A 123 -38.01 34.85 21.88
CA GLY A 123 -39.33 34.72 21.24
C GLY A 123 -39.38 34.68 19.71
N GLY A 124 -38.28 34.44 18.99
CA GLY A 124 -38.28 34.26 17.53
C GLY A 124 -37.79 32.88 17.10
N GLU A 125 -38.45 32.27 16.12
CA GLU A 125 -38.00 31.02 15.48
C GLU A 125 -36.60 31.21 14.88
N CYS A 126 -35.75 30.19 14.97
CA CYS A 126 -34.46 30.15 14.30
C CYS A 126 -34.60 29.37 12.98
N PRO A 127 -34.93 30.01 11.84
CA PRO A 127 -35.03 29.31 10.58
C PRO A 127 -33.62 29.02 10.05
N CYS A 128 -32.99 27.98 10.56
CA CYS A 128 -31.98 27.24 9.80
C CYS A 128 -32.72 26.16 9.02
N SER A 129 -33.37 26.53 7.91
CA SER A 129 -33.89 25.53 7.00
C SER A 129 -32.70 24.81 6.39
N THR A 130 -32.47 23.59 6.90
CA THR A 130 -31.53 22.57 6.45
C THR A 130 -30.04 22.86 6.69
N LEU A 131 -29.49 22.14 7.68
CA LEU A 131 -28.06 21.82 7.76
C LEU A 131 -27.61 21.24 6.41
N GLY A 132 -26.98 22.06 5.57
CA GLY A 132 -26.18 21.54 4.46
C GLY A 132 -24.99 20.78 5.02
N ALA A 133 -24.64 19.63 4.41
CA ALA A 133 -23.60 18.70 4.82
C ALA A 133 -22.14 19.25 4.79
N GLY A 134 -21.94 20.54 4.99
CA GLY A 134 -20.66 21.23 5.00
C GLY A 134 -20.50 22.32 6.09
N GLY A 135 -21.47 22.48 6.99
CA GLY A 135 -21.28 23.27 8.21
C GLY A 135 -21.03 24.78 8.04
N SER A 136 -21.32 25.38 6.89
CA SER A 136 -21.27 26.83 6.71
C SER A 136 -22.69 27.39 6.54
N THR A 137 -23.07 28.30 7.44
CA THR A 137 -24.20 29.21 7.22
C THR A 137 -23.64 30.62 7.23
N PHE A 138 -23.72 31.33 6.11
CA PHE A 138 -23.55 32.77 6.10
C PHE A 138 -24.88 33.39 6.54
N CYS A 139 -25.03 33.67 7.83
CA CYS A 139 -26.06 34.60 8.29
C CYS A 139 -25.51 36.01 8.08
N GLY A 140 -25.88 36.64 6.96
CA GLY A 140 -25.62 38.07 6.76
C GLY A 140 -26.51 38.89 7.70
N LEU A 141 -25.91 39.77 8.48
CA LEU A 141 -26.63 40.88 9.11
C LEU A 141 -27.15 41.78 7.99
N VAL A 142 -28.45 41.82 7.79
CA VAL A 142 -29.08 42.89 7.01
C VAL A 142 -29.09 44.11 7.93
N GLN A 143 -28.29 45.14 7.61
CA GLN A 143 -28.46 46.47 8.21
C GLN A 143 -29.71 47.14 7.65
#